data_AF-A0A948SF13-F1
#
_entry.id   AF-A0A948SF13-F1
#
_cell.length_a   1.000
_cell.length_b   1.000
_cell.length_c   1.000
_cell.angle_alpha   90.00
_cell.angle_beta   90.00
_cell.angle_gamma   90.00
#
_symmetry.space_group_name_H-M   'P 1'
#
loop_
_entity.id
_entity.type
_entity.pdbx_description
1 polymer ?
#
loop_
_entity_poly.entity_id
_entity_poly.type
_entity_poly.pdbx_seq_one_letter_code
_entity_poly.pdbx_strand_id
1 'polypeptide(L)'
;MVDGFNVGWLSDSKTSYLWRAEGYWKNRLGKFTFPYQAPINGRWWYNGTGVRYIPAKRVRFARGAPTGASGRRLTYWGSVAVDPSLIPYGSLVYIAALKSRNGTGWFCADDTGGAIKGRHIDVYRPPPPDRVGDTRTGATIRVVPKRLVKEYAGRDC
;
A
#
# COMPACT_ATOMS: atom_id res chain seq x y z
N MET A 1 -1.45 6.33 -2.55
CA MET A 1 -1.77 5.26 -3.50
C MET A 1 -1.10 5.57 -4.83
N VAL A 2 -0.21 4.70 -5.23
CA VAL A 2 0.33 4.58 -6.58
C VAL A 2 0.09 3.11 -6.97
N ASP A 3 -0.47 2.93 -8.16
CA ASP A 3 -1.16 1.73 -8.63
C ASP A 3 -0.39 0.41 -8.48
N GLY A 4 -1.11 -0.61 -8.03
CA GLY A 4 -0.79 -2.00 -8.32
C GLY A 4 -1.16 -2.32 -9.77
N PHE A 5 -0.17 -2.79 -10.54
CA PHE A 5 -0.42 -3.56 -11.76
C PHE A 5 -0.34 -5.05 -11.44
N ASN A 6 -1.32 -5.81 -11.93
CA ASN A 6 -1.43 -7.28 -11.90
C ASN A 6 -0.08 -7.97 -12.17
N VAL A 7 0.42 -8.77 -11.21
CA VAL A 7 1.38 -9.84 -11.49
C VAL A 7 1.11 -11.05 -10.60
N GLY A 8 0.78 -12.17 -11.26
CA GLY A 8 0.53 -13.45 -10.63
C GLY A 8 1.71 -13.98 -9.82
N TRP A 9 1.35 -14.55 -8.68
CA TRP A 9 2.22 -15.16 -7.70
C TRP A 9 2.62 -16.57 -8.18
N LEU A 10 3.88 -16.72 -8.58
CA LEU A 10 4.49 -18.04 -8.77
C LEU A 10 5.72 -18.12 -7.90
N SER A 11 5.66 -19.02 -6.92
CA SER A 11 6.75 -19.43 -6.04
C SER A 11 7.60 -20.46 -6.77
N ASP A 12 8.77 -20.03 -7.23
CA ASP A 12 10.01 -20.82 -7.30
C ASP A 12 11.08 -19.87 -7.84
N SER A 13 12.30 -19.85 -7.26
CA SER A 13 13.38 -18.93 -7.64
C SER A 13 13.10 -17.41 -7.52
N LYS A 14 12.10 -17.02 -6.70
CA LYS A 14 11.53 -15.66 -6.57
C LYS A 14 11.31 -15.22 -5.10
N THR A 15 12.36 -15.16 -4.28
CA THR A 15 12.25 -14.76 -2.86
C THR A 15 13.23 -13.67 -2.46
N SER A 16 13.19 -12.54 -3.16
CA SER A 16 13.42 -11.25 -2.52
C SER A 16 12.31 -10.28 -2.94
N TYR A 17 11.73 -9.60 -1.95
CA TYR A 17 10.66 -8.63 -2.16
C TYR A 17 11.27 -7.35 -2.73
N LEU A 18 11.38 -7.27 -4.05
CA LEU A 18 12.14 -6.21 -4.72
C LEU A 18 11.25 -5.03 -5.07
N TRP A 19 11.48 -3.90 -4.41
CA TRP A 19 11.03 -2.58 -4.86
C TRP A 19 11.65 -2.28 -6.22
N ARG A 20 10.94 -2.61 -7.31
CA ARG A 20 11.35 -2.30 -8.69
C ARG A 20 10.78 -0.99 -9.21
N ALA A 21 10.07 -0.23 -8.37
CA ALA A 21 9.47 1.05 -8.76
C ALA A 21 10.53 2.06 -9.25
N GLU A 22 11.75 1.97 -8.72
CA GLU A 22 12.87 2.85 -9.05
C GLU A 22 14.06 2.09 -9.68
N GLY A 23 13.82 0.93 -10.31
CA GLY A 23 14.90 0.10 -10.86
C GLY A 23 15.65 -0.72 -9.80
N TYR A 24 16.81 -1.28 -10.15
CA TYR A 24 17.62 -2.11 -9.25
C TYR A 24 19.09 -2.19 -9.65
N TRP A 25 19.96 -2.61 -8.73
CA TRP A 25 21.38 -2.85 -9.03
C TRP A 25 21.69 -4.32 -9.26
N LYS A 26 22.73 -4.59 -10.06
CA LYS A 26 23.40 -5.88 -10.16
C LYS A 26 24.84 -5.75 -9.65
N ASN A 27 25.29 -6.75 -8.90
CA ASN A 27 26.68 -6.87 -8.48
C ASN A 27 27.54 -7.42 -9.64
N ARG A 28 28.86 -7.57 -9.41
CA ARG A 28 29.81 -8.08 -10.41
C ARG A 28 29.49 -9.52 -10.87
N LEU A 29 28.81 -10.31 -10.05
CA LEU A 29 28.32 -11.66 -10.38
C LEU A 29 26.99 -11.65 -11.13
N GLY A 30 26.45 -10.47 -11.48
CA GLY A 30 25.15 -10.34 -12.15
C GLY A 30 23.94 -10.59 -11.24
N LYS A 31 24.15 -10.85 -9.94
CA LYS A 31 23.08 -11.03 -8.95
C LYS A 31 22.47 -9.68 -8.60
N PHE A 32 21.17 -9.68 -8.35
CA PHE A 32 20.47 -8.49 -7.85
C PHE A 32 21.05 -8.06 -6.49
N THR A 33 21.17 -6.74 -6.29
CA THR A 33 21.59 -6.10 -5.04
C THR A 33 20.97 -4.70 -4.92
N PHE A 34 21.01 -4.10 -3.73
CA PHE A 34 20.56 -2.74 -3.44
C PHE A 34 21.30 -2.19 -2.20
N PRO A 35 21.49 -0.87 -2.10
CA PRO A 35 22.06 -0.27 -0.91
C PRO A 35 21.03 -0.30 0.22
N TYR A 36 21.49 -0.59 1.44
CA TYR A 36 20.68 -0.39 2.63
C TYR A 36 20.64 1.08 3.02
N GLN A 37 19.56 1.51 3.66
CA GLN A 37 19.46 2.85 4.26
C GLN A 37 20.41 3.02 5.46
N ALA A 38 20.81 1.91 6.10
CA ALA A 38 21.79 1.83 7.16
C ALA A 38 22.50 0.46 7.11
N PRO A 39 23.75 0.32 7.60
CA PRO A 39 24.48 -0.93 7.48
C PRO A 39 23.86 -2.03 8.35
N ILE A 40 23.78 -3.25 7.82
CA ILE A 40 23.35 -4.45 8.54
C ILE A 40 24.57 -5.35 8.69
N ASN A 41 24.99 -5.64 9.93
CA ASN A 41 26.21 -6.42 10.23
C ASN A 41 27.45 -5.87 9.48
N GLY A 42 27.61 -4.54 9.45
CA GLY A 42 28.72 -3.85 8.77
C GLY A 42 28.63 -3.83 7.24
N ARG A 43 27.57 -4.39 6.64
CA ARG A 43 27.38 -4.41 5.18
C ARG A 43 26.40 -3.31 4.77
N TRP A 44 26.76 -2.57 3.73
CA TRP A 44 25.94 -1.52 3.14
C TRP A 44 25.06 -2.01 1.98
N TRP A 45 25.23 -3.26 1.54
CA TRP A 45 24.52 -3.84 0.40
C TRP A 45 24.05 -5.26 0.70
N TYR A 46 22.85 -5.60 0.21
CA TYR A 46 22.23 -6.91 0.44
C TYR A 46 22.98 -8.10 -0.17
N ASN A 47 23.51 -7.95 -1.39
CA ASN A 47 24.23 -9.02 -2.11
C ASN A 47 25.56 -8.51 -2.66
N GLY A 48 26.31 -7.76 -1.84
CA GLY A 48 27.55 -7.10 -2.25
C GLY A 48 27.31 -5.86 -3.12
N THR A 49 28.37 -5.11 -3.38
CA THR A 49 28.31 -3.79 -4.02
C THR A 49 27.68 -3.84 -5.40
N GLY A 50 26.71 -2.97 -5.65
CA GLY A 50 26.14 -2.77 -6.97
C GLY A 50 27.15 -2.10 -7.91
N VAL A 51 27.30 -2.65 -9.11
CA VAL A 51 28.21 -2.09 -10.14
C VAL A 51 27.45 -1.68 -11.41
N ARG A 52 26.20 -2.13 -11.57
CA ARG A 52 25.35 -1.78 -12.71
C ARG A 52 23.93 -1.54 -12.27
N TYR A 53 23.42 -0.34 -12.48
CA TYR A 53 22.02 0.01 -12.27
C TYR A 53 21.17 -0.40 -13.50
N ILE A 54 19.98 -0.93 -13.24
CA ILE A 54 18.97 -1.29 -14.24
C ILE A 54 17.72 -0.47 -13.93
N PRO A 55 17.36 0.51 -14.78
CA PRO A 55 16.18 1.34 -14.54
C PRO A 55 14.89 0.52 -14.66
N ALA A 56 13.84 0.96 -13.97
CA ALA A 56 12.49 0.42 -14.11
C ALA A 56 11.92 0.72 -15.50
N LYS A 57 12.26 -0.11 -16.49
CA LYS A 57 11.65 -0.01 -17.82
C LYS A 57 10.21 -0.53 -17.74
N ARG A 58 9.25 0.29 -18.21
CA ARG A 58 7.80 -0.01 -18.32
C ARG A 58 6.91 0.23 -17.08
N VAL A 59 7.36 1.02 -16.10
CA VAL A 59 6.43 1.59 -15.08
C VAL A 59 5.85 2.88 -15.64
N ARG A 60 4.52 2.95 -15.75
CA ARG A 60 3.79 4.18 -16.12
C ARG A 60 2.65 4.36 -15.13
N PHE A 61 2.46 5.57 -14.65
CA PHE A 61 1.26 5.92 -13.90
C PHE A 61 0.08 5.99 -14.88
N ALA A 62 -1.05 5.36 -14.52
CA ALA A 62 -2.27 5.54 -15.27
C ALA A 62 -2.70 7.01 -15.21
N ARG A 63 -3.29 7.53 -16.29
CA ARG A 63 -3.89 8.87 -16.27
C ARG A 63 -5.22 8.79 -15.52
N GLY A 64 -5.47 9.73 -14.62
CA GLY A 64 -6.71 9.81 -13.85
C GLY A 64 -6.52 9.49 -12.37
N ALA A 65 -7.64 9.37 -11.65
CA ALA A 65 -7.58 8.96 -10.24
C ALA A 65 -7.14 7.50 -10.14
N PRO A 66 -6.30 7.14 -9.15
CA PRO A 66 -5.85 5.77 -8.99
C PRO A 66 -7.02 4.85 -8.66
N THR A 67 -6.89 3.59 -9.08
CA THR A 67 -7.89 2.55 -8.84
C THR A 67 -7.34 1.57 -7.82
N GLY A 68 -8.11 1.32 -6.76
CA GLY A 68 -7.70 0.43 -5.69
C GLY A 68 -7.75 -1.04 -6.11
N ALA A 69 -7.15 -1.91 -5.31
CA ALA A 69 -7.23 -3.36 -5.52
C ALA A 69 -8.66 -3.92 -5.57
N SER A 70 -9.65 -3.19 -5.03
CA SER A 70 -11.07 -3.54 -5.16
C SER A 70 -11.68 -3.25 -6.53
N GLY A 71 -10.95 -2.57 -7.43
CA GLY A 71 -11.45 -2.10 -8.73
C GLY A 71 -12.21 -0.77 -8.67
N ARG A 72 -12.41 -0.18 -7.49
CA ARG A 72 -13.07 1.12 -7.30
C ARG A 72 -12.05 2.27 -7.30
N ARG A 73 -12.52 3.46 -7.69
CA ARG A 73 -11.69 4.68 -7.70
C ARG A 73 -11.39 5.12 -6.28
N LEU A 74 -10.13 5.46 -6.05
CA LEU A 74 -9.64 5.89 -4.74
C LEU A 74 -9.95 7.36 -4.52
N THR A 75 -10.50 7.67 -3.35
CA THR A 75 -10.84 9.05 -2.96
C THR A 75 -10.05 9.46 -1.73
N TYR A 76 -9.43 10.64 -1.80
CA TYR A 76 -8.70 11.19 -0.66
C TYR A 76 -9.64 11.33 0.53
N TRP A 77 -9.19 10.79 1.66
CA TRP A 77 -9.94 10.71 2.89
C TRP A 77 -11.29 9.97 2.80
N GLY A 78 -11.49 9.17 1.76
CA GLY A 78 -12.66 8.31 1.58
C GLY A 78 -12.33 6.84 1.35
N SER A 79 -11.06 6.52 1.05
CA SER A 79 -10.60 5.15 0.77
C SER A 79 -9.50 4.72 1.73
N VAL A 80 -9.51 3.44 2.13
CA VAL A 80 -8.48 2.81 2.96
C VAL A 80 -7.99 1.50 2.37
N ALA A 81 -6.70 1.22 2.56
CA ALA A 81 -6.12 -0.09 2.35
C ALA A 81 -6.27 -0.96 3.60
N VAL A 82 -6.68 -2.21 3.41
CA VAL A 82 -6.98 -3.17 4.49
C VAL A 82 -6.37 -4.55 4.20
N ASP A 83 -6.39 -5.44 5.19
CA ASP A 83 -6.26 -6.88 4.98
C ASP A 83 -7.63 -7.47 4.55
N PRO A 84 -7.79 -7.93 3.29
CA PRO A 84 -9.08 -8.42 2.79
C PRO A 84 -9.56 -9.71 3.47
N SER A 85 -8.65 -10.47 4.11
CA SER A 85 -9.02 -11.66 4.88
C SER A 85 -9.74 -11.32 6.19
N LEU A 86 -9.54 -10.10 6.70
CA LEU A 86 -10.16 -9.60 7.92
C LEU A 86 -11.30 -8.61 7.61
N ILE A 87 -11.09 -7.70 6.66
CA ILE A 87 -12.07 -6.68 6.25
C ILE A 87 -12.27 -6.80 4.74
N PRO A 88 -13.37 -7.44 4.29
CA PRO A 88 -13.65 -7.57 2.86
C PRO A 88 -13.80 -6.21 2.17
N TYR A 89 -13.37 -6.12 0.92
CA TYR A 89 -13.54 -4.90 0.10
C TYR A 89 -15.01 -4.46 0.04
N GLY A 90 -15.22 -3.14 0.05
CA GLY A 90 -16.53 -2.52 0.10
C GLY A 90 -17.15 -2.44 1.50
N SER A 91 -16.46 -2.92 2.54
CA SER A 91 -16.84 -2.63 3.93
C SER A 91 -16.61 -1.15 4.26
N LEU A 92 -17.42 -0.59 5.18
CA LEU A 92 -17.19 0.74 5.74
C LEU A 92 -16.35 0.64 7.01
N VAL A 93 -15.34 1.49 7.11
CA VAL A 93 -14.43 1.58 8.25
C VAL A 93 -14.55 2.96 8.88
N TYR A 94 -14.86 3.00 10.16
CA TYR A 94 -14.91 4.21 10.96
C TYR A 94 -13.61 4.41 11.72
N ILE A 95 -12.97 5.56 11.50
CA ILE A 95 -11.75 5.98 12.17
C ILE A 95 -12.04 7.32 12.86
N ALA A 96 -12.43 7.27 14.14
CA ALA A 96 -12.86 8.45 14.90
C ALA A 96 -11.81 9.58 14.88
N ALA A 97 -10.54 9.20 14.99
CA ALA A 97 -9.39 10.11 14.96
C ALA A 97 -9.28 10.95 13.68
N LEU A 98 -9.91 10.52 12.59
CA LEU A 98 -9.86 11.18 11.29
C LEU A 98 -11.18 11.85 10.91
N LYS A 99 -12.19 11.86 11.81
CA LYS A 99 -13.46 12.55 11.56
C LYS A 99 -13.27 14.03 11.23
N SER A 100 -12.32 14.71 11.86
CA SER A 100 -12.02 16.11 11.56
C SER A 100 -11.39 16.31 10.17
N ARG A 101 -10.84 15.26 9.54
CA ARG A 101 -10.22 15.34 8.21
C ARG A 101 -11.23 15.26 7.07
N ASN A 102 -12.31 14.49 7.22
CA ASN A 102 -13.32 14.28 6.16
C ASN A 102 -14.77 14.59 6.60
N GLY A 103 -14.97 15.11 7.80
CA GLY A 103 -16.28 15.42 8.40
C GLY A 103 -17.05 14.20 8.93
N THR A 104 -16.84 13.02 8.35
CA THR A 104 -17.67 11.83 8.61
C THR A 104 -16.99 10.81 9.51
N GLY A 105 -15.66 10.67 9.40
CA GLY A 105 -14.85 9.60 10.00
C GLY A 105 -14.97 8.26 9.26
N TRP A 106 -15.75 8.18 8.18
CA TRP A 106 -16.03 6.96 7.44
C TRP A 106 -15.19 6.85 6.17
N PHE A 107 -14.73 5.62 5.90
CA PHE A 107 -13.90 5.28 4.77
C PHE A 107 -14.38 3.96 4.17
N CYS A 108 -14.17 3.78 2.87
CA CYS A 108 -14.45 2.54 2.17
C CYS A 108 -13.19 1.68 2.07
N ALA A 109 -13.33 0.37 2.34
CA ALA A 109 -12.28 -0.62 2.13
C ALA A 109 -12.07 -0.86 0.63
N ASP A 110 -11.13 -0.12 0.06
CA ASP A 110 -10.96 0.11 -1.37
C ASP A 110 -9.70 -0.56 -1.94
N ASP A 111 -8.73 -0.82 -1.07
CA ASP A 111 -7.39 -1.18 -1.50
C ASP A 111 -6.73 -2.19 -0.53
N THR A 112 -5.55 -2.66 -0.90
CA THR A 112 -4.68 -3.45 -0.01
C THR A 112 -3.21 -3.17 -0.31
N GLY A 113 -2.33 -3.68 0.54
CA GLY A 113 -0.89 -3.64 0.31
C GLY A 113 -0.21 -4.88 0.86
N GLY A 114 0.98 -5.18 0.36
CA GLY A 114 1.77 -6.32 0.85
C GLY A 114 2.06 -6.26 2.34
N ALA A 115 2.27 -5.05 2.88
CA ALA A 115 2.52 -4.80 4.30
C ALA A 115 1.25 -4.52 5.13
N ILE A 116 0.09 -4.39 4.47
CA ILE A 116 -1.19 -4.16 5.14
C ILE A 116 -1.82 -5.52 5.43
N LYS A 117 -1.38 -6.10 6.56
CA LYS A 117 -1.77 -7.45 7.03
C LYS A 117 -2.25 -7.40 8.47
N GLY A 118 -3.25 -8.21 8.80
CA GLY A 118 -3.90 -8.23 10.10
C GLY A 118 -4.62 -6.92 10.43
N ARG A 119 -4.49 -6.47 11.68
CA ARG A 119 -5.14 -5.25 12.20
C ARG A 119 -4.33 -3.99 11.87
N HIS A 120 -4.03 -3.80 10.59
CA HIS A 120 -3.29 -2.66 10.06
C HIS A 120 -4.12 -2.00 8.94
N ILE A 121 -4.29 -0.68 9.01
CA ILE A 121 -5.03 0.13 8.05
C ILE A 121 -4.12 1.24 7.54
N ASP A 122 -4.13 1.49 6.23
CA ASP A 122 -3.48 2.64 5.61
C ASP A 122 -4.50 3.53 4.91
N VAL A 123 -4.44 4.83 5.13
CA VAL A 123 -5.48 5.79 4.72
C VAL A 123 -5.03 6.50 3.46
N TYR A 124 -5.87 6.49 2.42
CA TYR A 124 -5.59 7.28 1.24
C TYR A 124 -5.78 8.76 1.52
N ARG A 125 -4.70 9.52 1.38
CA ARG A 125 -4.70 10.95 1.62
C ARG A 125 -3.80 11.67 0.62
N PRO A 126 -3.94 13.00 0.49
CA PRO A 126 -2.99 13.81 -0.23
C PRO A 126 -1.59 13.65 0.38
N PRO A 127 -0.53 13.76 -0.45
CA PRO A 127 0.83 13.77 0.05
C PRO A 127 0.99 14.87 1.11
N PRO A 128 1.69 14.58 2.22
CA PRO A 128 2.01 15.62 3.20
C PRO A 128 2.91 16.69 2.56
N PRO A 129 2.87 17.94 3.04
CA PRO A 129 3.77 18.99 2.57
C PRO A 129 5.25 18.69 2.90
N ASP A 130 5.49 17.91 3.95
CA ASP A 130 6.80 17.37 4.33
C ASP A 130 6.87 15.86 4.08
N ARG A 131 7.97 15.19 4.47
CA ARG A 131 8.09 13.72 4.36
C ARG A 131 7.66 12.97 5.62
N VAL A 132 6.92 13.62 6.51
CA VAL A 132 6.55 13.03 7.81
C VAL A 132 5.25 12.24 7.66
N GLY A 133 5.32 10.96 8.01
CA GLY A 133 4.14 10.11 8.12
C GLY A 133 3.38 10.38 9.43
N ASP A 134 2.04 10.32 9.39
CA ASP A 134 1.21 10.24 10.60
C ASP A 134 0.84 8.76 10.78
N THR A 135 1.48 8.10 11.75
CA THR A 135 1.18 6.71 12.12
C THR A 135 0.61 6.68 13.53
N ARG A 136 -0.46 5.91 13.72
CA ARG A 136 -1.10 5.72 15.03
C ARG A 136 -1.20 4.24 15.34
N THR A 137 -0.89 3.88 16.57
CA THR A 137 -1.02 2.51 17.08
C THR A 137 -2.09 2.47 18.20
N GLY A 138 -2.69 1.31 18.42
CA GLY A 138 -3.71 1.11 19.47
C GLY A 138 -5.04 1.84 19.24
N ALA A 139 -5.26 2.45 18.08
CA ALA A 139 -6.52 3.12 17.76
C ALA A 139 -7.66 2.09 17.58
N THR A 140 -8.81 2.37 18.18
CA THR A 140 -10.03 1.59 17.95
C THR A 140 -10.71 2.06 16.67
N ILE A 141 -11.02 1.11 15.78
CA ILE A 141 -11.84 1.34 14.58
C ILE A 141 -13.15 0.55 14.71
N ARG A 142 -14.17 0.98 13.98
CA ARG A 142 -15.42 0.21 13.81
C ARG A 142 -15.58 -0.19 12.36
N VAL A 143 -16.16 -1.36 12.10
CA VAL A 143 -16.35 -1.87 10.74
C VAL A 143 -17.82 -2.24 10.55
N VAL A 144 -18.41 -1.76 9.46
CA VAL A 144 -19.67 -2.28 8.93
C VAL A 144 -19.30 -3.24 7.79
N PRO A 145 -19.54 -4.55 7.95
CA PRO A 145 -19.24 -5.52 6.92
C PRO A 145 -19.94 -5.19 5.61
N LYS A 146 -19.29 -5.42 4.46
CA LYS A 146 -19.83 -5.16 3.11
C LYS A 146 -21.32 -5.49 2.96
N ARG A 147 -21.75 -6.68 3.42
CA ARG A 147 -23.14 -7.15 3.30
C ARG A 147 -24.19 -6.26 4.00
N LEU A 148 -23.77 -5.43 4.95
CA LEU A 148 -24.62 -4.54 5.74
C LEU A 148 -24.47 -3.07 5.32
N VAL A 149 -23.54 -2.73 4.43
CA VAL A 149 -23.23 -1.33 4.10
C VAL A 149 -24.42 -0.62 3.45
N LYS A 150 -25.09 -1.25 2.49
CA LYS A 150 -26.26 -0.68 1.82
C LYS A 150 -27.41 -0.40 2.77
N GLU A 151 -27.65 -1.29 3.74
CA GLU A 151 -28.65 -1.11 4.79
C GLU A 151 -28.25 0.03 5.75
N TYR A 152 -27.01 0.02 6.20
CA TYR A 152 -26.50 0.98 7.18
C TYR A 152 -26.37 2.41 6.64
N ALA A 153 -25.89 2.56 5.40
CA ALA A 153 -25.54 3.85 4.81
C ALA A 153 -26.47 4.31 3.70
N GLY A 154 -27.47 3.50 3.32
CA GLY A 154 -28.38 3.78 2.19
C GLY A 154 -27.71 3.72 0.82
N ARG A 155 -26.43 3.34 0.75
CA ARG A 155 -25.63 3.24 -0.47
C ARG A 155 -24.48 2.27 -0.28
N ASP A 156 -23.94 1.78 -1.38
CA ASP A 156 -22.68 1.07 -1.36
C ASP A 156 -21.49 2.04 -1.20
N CYS A 157 -20.36 1.45 -0.83
CA CYS A 157 -19.06 1.94 -1.22
C CYS A 157 -18.83 1.69 -2.72
#